data_AF-A0A543KGR0-F1
#
_entry.id   AF-A0A543KGR0-F1
#
_cell.length_a   1.000
_cell.length_b   1.000
_cell.length_c   1.000
_cell.angle_alpha   90.00
_cell.angle_beta   90.00
_cell.angle_gamma   90.00
#
_symmetry.space_group_name_H-M   'P 1'
#
loop_
_entity.id
_entity.type
_entity.pdbx_description
1 polymer ?
#
loop_
_entity_poly.entity_id
_entity_poly.type
_entity_poly.pdbx_seq_one_letter_code
_entity_poly.pdbx_strand_id
1 'polypeptide(L)'
;MKWLQDEMRAQGLEPKDTPNAPLRSKLLSKADRMLAELAKYKAEDELDGNGVKYWWSEKSVNGQRRLVMREGGKTVAGSATYVDNTLAAVKAGIEKMRKIIENSTAEQWAEAEALRKKK
;
A
#
# COMPACT_ATOMS: atom_id res chain seq x y z
N MET A 1 1.33 27.60 -5.87
CA MET A 1 0.29 28.50 -6.45
C MET A 1 -0.53 29.10 -5.31
N LYS A 2 -0.09 30.22 -4.74
CA LYS A 2 -0.71 30.81 -3.53
C LYS A 2 -2.08 31.45 -3.83
N TRP A 3 -2.19 32.18 -4.95
CA TRP A 3 -3.42 32.85 -5.37
C TRP A 3 -4.61 31.89 -5.54
N LEU A 4 -4.40 30.69 -6.08
CA LEU A 4 -5.45 29.68 -6.26
C LEU A 4 -5.95 29.13 -4.92
N GLN A 5 -5.04 28.89 -3.97
CA GLN A 5 -5.40 28.41 -2.64
C GLN A 5 -6.22 29.46 -1.87
N ASP A 6 -5.89 30.74 -2.05
CA ASP A 6 -6.60 31.85 -1.41
C ASP A 6 -8.00 32.03 -2.00
N GLU A 7 -8.15 31.91 -3.33
CA GLU A 7 -9.47 31.93 -4.00
C GLU A 7 -10.34 30.75 -3.59
N MET A 8 -9.77 29.54 -3.53
CA MET A 8 -10.49 28.35 -3.04
C MET A 8 -11.03 28.56 -1.61
N ARG A 9 -10.22 29.11 -0.70
CA ARG A 9 -10.68 29.41 0.67
C ARG A 9 -11.78 30.47 0.71
N ALA A 10 -11.70 31.49 -0.15
CA ALA A 10 -12.75 32.50 -0.26
C ALA A 10 -14.10 31.89 -0.70
N GLN A 11 -14.07 30.82 -1.50
CA GLN A 11 -15.24 30.06 -1.92
C GLN A 11 -15.66 28.96 -0.90
N GLY A 12 -15.06 28.93 0.30
CA GLY A 12 -15.36 27.92 1.32
C GLY A 12 -14.78 26.53 1.06
N LEU A 13 -13.86 26.40 0.09
CA LEU A 13 -13.14 25.17 -0.21
C LEU A 13 -11.80 25.19 0.54
N GLU A 14 -11.54 24.19 1.39
CA GLU A 14 -10.22 24.05 2.00
C GLU A 14 -9.25 23.37 1.01
N PRO A 15 -8.21 24.08 0.53
CA PRO A 15 -7.24 23.50 -0.39
C PRO A 15 -6.48 22.39 0.33
N LYS A 16 -6.60 21.16 -0.18
CA LYS A 16 -5.87 20.00 0.34
C LYS A 16 -5.23 19.28 -0.83
N ASP A 17 -3.92 19.13 -0.77
CA ASP A 17 -3.16 18.43 -1.81
C ASP A 17 -3.41 16.92 -1.81
N THR A 18 -3.92 16.36 -0.71
CA THR A 18 -4.34 14.96 -0.63
C THR A 18 -5.60 14.79 0.22
N PRO A 19 -6.46 13.80 -0.09
CA PRO A 19 -7.54 13.41 0.81
C PRO A 19 -6.95 12.93 2.15
N ASN A 20 -7.53 13.40 3.27
CA ASN A 20 -7.27 12.82 4.60
C ASN A 20 -7.99 11.46 4.73
N ALA A 21 -7.61 10.49 3.89
CA ALA A 21 -8.01 9.12 4.09
C ALA A 21 -7.14 8.49 5.20
N PRO A 22 -7.74 7.81 6.19
CA PRO A 22 -7.01 7.07 7.21
C PRO A 22 -6.08 6.04 6.59
N LEU A 23 -4.96 5.74 7.26
CA LEU A 23 -3.98 4.76 6.78
C LEU A 23 -4.61 3.43 6.37
N ARG A 24 -5.57 2.92 7.16
CA ARG A 24 -6.33 1.70 6.86
C ARG A 24 -7.00 1.73 5.47
N SER A 25 -7.72 2.81 5.16
CA SER A 25 -8.43 2.98 3.89
C SER A 25 -7.46 3.07 2.71
N LYS A 26 -6.34 3.78 2.88
CA LYS A 26 -5.27 3.87 1.87
C LYS A 26 -4.68 2.49 1.57
N LEU A 27 -4.39 1.71 2.61
CA LEU A 27 -3.84 0.36 2.45
C LEU A 27 -4.83 -0.59 1.76
N LEU A 28 -6.13 -0.53 2.08
CA LEU A 28 -7.16 -1.32 1.39
C LEU A 28 -7.22 -1.00 -0.11
N SER A 29 -7.35 0.29 -0.45
CA SER A 29 -7.38 0.71 -1.87
C SER A 29 -6.12 0.28 -2.62
N LYS A 30 -4.98 0.30 -1.95
CA LYS A 30 -3.70 -0.10 -2.52
C LYS A 30 -3.61 -1.62 -2.73
N ALA A 31 -4.12 -2.41 -1.80
CA ALA A 31 -4.24 -3.86 -1.97
C ALA A 31 -5.16 -4.20 -3.16
N ASP A 32 -6.31 -3.52 -3.27
CA ASP A 32 -7.24 -3.73 -4.39
C ASP A 32 -6.58 -3.45 -5.75
N ARG A 33 -5.85 -2.35 -5.87
CA ARG A 33 -5.10 -2.01 -7.10
C ARG A 33 -4.03 -3.05 -7.42
N MET A 34 -3.34 -3.56 -6.41
CA MET A 34 -2.33 -4.61 -6.58
C MET A 34 -2.95 -5.92 -7.06
N LEU A 35 -4.07 -6.33 -6.48
CA LEU A 35 -4.79 -7.53 -6.92
C LEU A 35 -5.31 -7.40 -8.35
N ALA A 36 -5.82 -6.22 -8.71
CA ALA A 36 -6.25 -5.92 -10.07
C ALA A 36 -5.09 -5.93 -11.08
N GLU A 37 -3.89 -5.51 -10.66
CA GLU A 37 -2.69 -5.57 -11.49
C GLU A 37 -2.19 -7.01 -11.65
N LEU A 38 -2.08 -7.76 -10.55
CA LEU A 38 -1.68 -9.17 -10.57
C LEU A 38 -2.61 -10.04 -11.42
N ALA A 39 -3.88 -9.67 -11.54
CA ALA A 39 -4.83 -10.36 -12.41
C ALA A 39 -4.52 -10.23 -13.90
N LYS A 40 -3.69 -9.25 -14.30
CA LYS A 40 -3.26 -9.05 -15.68
C LYS A 40 -1.98 -9.81 -16.03
N TYR A 41 -1.18 -10.15 -15.02
CA TYR A 41 0.08 -10.85 -15.21
C TYR A 41 -0.19 -12.31 -15.59
N LYS A 42 0.66 -12.82 -16.47
CA LYS A 42 0.64 -14.16 -17.05
C LYS A 42 1.84 -14.98 -16.60
N ALA A 43 2.95 -14.34 -16.26
CA ALA A 43 4.19 -15.01 -15.86
C ALA A 43 4.85 -14.34 -14.63
N GLU A 44 5.69 -15.10 -13.93
CA GLU A 44 6.34 -14.69 -12.68
C GLU A 44 7.43 -13.61 -12.84
N ASP A 45 7.95 -13.44 -14.05
CA ASP A 45 8.92 -12.42 -14.42
C ASP A 45 8.29 -11.02 -14.47
N GLU A 46 6.99 -10.92 -14.73
CA GLU A 46 6.24 -9.65 -14.69
C GLU A 46 6.11 -9.07 -13.28
N LEU A 47 6.33 -9.91 -12.26
CA LEU A 47 6.40 -9.45 -10.88
C LEU A 47 7.72 -8.75 -10.57
N ASP A 48 8.77 -8.99 -11.36
CA ASP A 48 10.01 -8.26 -11.22
C ASP A 48 9.81 -6.80 -11.65
N GLY A 49 10.52 -5.88 -11.00
CA GLY A 49 10.31 -4.46 -11.22
C GLY A 49 11.61 -3.68 -11.13
N ASN A 50 11.52 -2.39 -11.44
CA ASN A 50 12.59 -1.45 -11.20
C ASN A 50 12.15 -0.50 -10.08
N GLY A 51 12.50 -0.85 -8.85
CA GLY A 51 12.13 -0.11 -7.65
C GLY A 51 10.88 -0.59 -6.93
N VAL A 52 10.59 0.07 -5.81
CA VAL A 52 9.55 -0.33 -4.86
C VAL A 52 8.19 0.28 -5.24
N LYS A 53 7.57 -0.27 -6.29
CA LYS A 53 6.22 0.14 -6.73
C LYS A 53 5.11 -0.56 -5.94
N TYR A 54 5.28 -1.86 -5.72
CA TYR A 54 4.28 -2.72 -5.11
C TYR A 54 4.67 -3.20 -3.70
N TRP A 55 3.79 -3.96 -3.05
CA TRP A 55 4.10 -4.55 -1.75
C TRP A 55 5.04 -5.76 -1.85
N TRP A 56 5.10 -6.41 -3.02
CA TRP A 56 6.11 -7.43 -3.28
C TRP A 56 7.45 -6.81 -3.68
N SER A 57 8.55 -7.51 -3.37
CA SER A 57 9.90 -7.09 -3.76
C SER A 57 10.11 -7.20 -5.26
N GLU A 58 10.91 -6.28 -5.79
CA GLU A 58 11.29 -6.19 -7.21
C GLU A 58 12.03 -7.41 -7.76
N LYS A 59 12.58 -8.23 -6.87
CA LYS A 59 13.28 -9.47 -7.18
C LYS A 59 12.95 -10.52 -6.15
N SER A 60 13.01 -11.78 -6.56
CA SER A 60 13.00 -12.90 -5.64
C SER A 60 14.40 -13.16 -5.08
N VAL A 61 14.43 -13.77 -3.89
CA VAL A 61 15.66 -14.22 -3.22
C VAL A 61 15.40 -15.65 -2.78
N ASN A 62 16.27 -16.58 -3.20
CA ASN A 62 16.14 -18.01 -2.88
C ASN A 62 14.76 -18.61 -3.22
N GLY A 63 14.19 -18.24 -4.36
CA GLY A 63 12.88 -18.73 -4.80
C GLY A 63 11.68 -18.15 -4.03
N GLN A 64 11.91 -17.18 -3.14
CA GLN A 64 10.87 -16.50 -2.39
C GLN A 64 10.80 -15.02 -2.76
N ARG A 65 9.60 -14.45 -2.66
CA ARG A 65 9.38 -13.01 -2.82
C ARG A 65 8.89 -12.41 -1.51
N ARG A 66 9.52 -11.30 -1.13
CA ARG A 66 9.18 -10.59 0.10
C ARG A 66 7.93 -9.74 -0.14
N LEU A 67 6.93 -9.86 0.74
CA LEU A 67 5.77 -8.97 0.78
C LEU A 67 5.89 -8.04 1.99
N VAL A 68 5.56 -6.76 1.83
CA VAL A 68 5.53 -5.78 2.92
C VAL A 68 4.53 -4.68 2.60
N MET A 69 3.64 -4.36 3.55
CA MET A 69 2.69 -3.28 3.35
C MET A 69 3.43 -1.95 3.35
N ARG A 70 3.12 -1.10 2.35
CA ARG A 70 3.74 0.21 2.17
C ARG A 70 2.70 1.24 1.76
N GLU A 71 2.79 2.42 2.36
CA GLU A 71 2.02 3.59 1.95
C GLU A 71 2.95 4.80 1.85
N GLY A 72 2.79 5.68 0.86
CA GLY A 72 3.65 6.86 0.63
C GLY A 72 5.14 6.67 1.00
N GLY A 73 5.83 5.70 0.38
CA GLY A 73 7.25 5.40 0.61
C GLY A 73 7.62 4.69 1.92
N LYS A 74 6.79 4.72 2.97
CA LYS A 74 7.10 4.08 4.27
C LYS A 74 6.42 2.71 4.42
N THR A 75 7.15 1.77 5.00
CA THR A 75 6.67 0.42 5.35
C THR A 75 5.84 0.45 6.63
N VAL A 76 4.78 -0.38 6.69
CA VAL A 76 4.08 -0.68 7.94
C VAL A 76 4.95 -1.65 8.73
N ALA A 77 5.31 -1.27 9.96
CA ALA A 77 6.14 -2.10 10.83
C ALA A 77 5.47 -3.46 11.11
N GLY A 78 6.26 -4.53 11.17
CA GLY A 78 5.75 -5.89 11.44
C GLY A 78 4.97 -6.55 10.30
N SER A 79 4.78 -5.88 9.16
CA SER A 79 3.99 -6.42 8.03
C SER A 79 4.79 -7.24 7.02
N ALA A 80 6.11 -7.38 7.20
CA ALA A 80 6.96 -8.07 6.25
C ALA A 80 6.83 -9.59 6.38
N THR A 81 6.69 -10.29 5.25
CA THR A 81 6.67 -11.75 5.16
C THR A 81 7.30 -12.22 3.84
N TYR A 82 7.50 -13.51 3.69
CA TYR A 82 7.99 -14.14 2.46
C TYR A 82 6.97 -15.16 1.97
N VAL A 83 6.81 -15.22 0.66
CA VAL A 83 5.97 -16.21 -0.05
C VAL A 83 6.76 -16.80 -1.20
N ASP A 84 6.31 -17.92 -1.75
CA ASP A 84 6.93 -18.49 -2.94
C ASP A 84 6.89 -17.51 -4.11
N ASN A 85 7.89 -17.58 -4.98
CA ASN A 85 8.03 -16.73 -6.16
C ASN A 85 7.06 -17.13 -7.30
N THR A 86 5.77 -17.26 -7.00
CA THR A 86 4.72 -17.58 -7.98
C THR A 86 3.63 -16.50 -7.97
N LEU A 87 2.98 -16.29 -9.12
CA LEU A 87 1.85 -15.36 -9.20
C LEU A 87 0.74 -15.70 -8.21
N ALA A 88 0.43 -17.00 -8.08
CA ALA A 88 -0.58 -17.49 -7.15
C ALA A 88 -0.22 -17.20 -5.69
N ALA A 89 1.02 -17.47 -5.27
CA ALA A 89 1.47 -17.24 -3.91
C ALA A 89 1.53 -15.75 -3.55
N VAL A 90 2.03 -14.91 -4.47
CA VAL A 90 2.05 -13.44 -4.27
C VAL A 90 0.63 -12.91 -4.17
N LYS A 91 -0.27 -13.28 -5.10
CA LYS A 91 -1.68 -12.87 -5.06
C LYS A 91 -2.35 -13.28 -3.76
N ALA A 92 -2.23 -14.55 -3.36
CA ALA A 92 -2.80 -15.05 -2.10
C ALA A 92 -2.22 -14.32 -0.87
N GLY A 93 -0.94 -13.97 -0.89
CA GLY A 93 -0.30 -13.18 0.15
C GLY A 93 -0.91 -11.77 0.27
N ILE A 94 -1.10 -11.07 -0.86
CA ILE A 94 -1.75 -9.76 -0.89
C ILE A 94 -3.23 -9.85 -0.45
N GLU A 95 -3.96 -10.88 -0.84
CA GLU A 95 -5.34 -11.12 -0.39
C GLU A 95 -5.42 -11.32 1.13
N LYS A 96 -4.51 -12.11 1.71
CA LYS A 96 -4.42 -12.29 3.18
C LYS A 96 -4.10 -10.98 3.89
N MET A 97 -3.14 -10.20 3.38
CA MET A 97 -2.81 -8.87 3.91
C MET A 97 -4.02 -7.93 3.86
N ARG A 98 -4.75 -7.91 2.73
CA ARG A 98 -5.99 -7.15 2.58
C ARG A 98 -7.03 -7.55 3.63
N LYS A 99 -7.28 -8.85 3.79
CA LYS A 99 -8.24 -9.38 4.78
C LYS A 99 -7.87 -9.00 6.22
N ILE A 100 -6.59 -9.00 6.56
CA ILE A 100 -6.12 -8.52 7.88
C ILE A 100 -6.51 -7.05 8.09
N ILE A 101 -6.26 -6.19 7.10
CA ILE A 101 -6.62 -4.77 7.15
C ILE A 101 -8.15 -4.60 7.23
N GLU A 102 -8.91 -5.41 6.49
CA GLU A 102 -10.36 -5.42 6.50
C GLU A 102 -10.93 -5.81 7.88
N ASN A 103 -10.37 -6.84 8.51
CA ASN A 103 -10.83 -7.34 9.81
C ASN A 103 -10.36 -6.51 11.02
N SER A 104 -9.40 -5.61 10.81
CA SER A 104 -8.88 -4.72 11.85
C SER A 104 -9.69 -3.43 12.02
N THR A 105 -9.56 -2.78 13.18
CA THR A 105 -10.33 -1.59 13.56
C THR A 105 -9.59 -0.28 13.30
N ALA A 106 -10.30 0.85 13.29
CA ALA A 106 -9.69 2.16 13.07
C ALA A 106 -8.68 2.52 14.17
N GLU A 107 -8.95 2.10 15.41
CA GLU A 107 -8.12 2.34 16.59
C GLU A 107 -6.75 1.62 16.47
N GLN A 108 -6.75 0.37 15.98
CA GLN A 108 -5.53 -0.39 15.74
C GLN A 108 -4.60 0.30 14.72
N TRP A 109 -5.19 0.98 13.73
CA TRP A 109 -4.42 1.73 12.73
C TRP A 109 -4.06 3.15 13.17
N ALA A 110 -4.76 3.73 14.15
CA ALA A 110 -4.42 5.04 14.68
C ALA A 110 -3.02 5.04 15.33
N GLU A 111 -2.70 3.99 16.08
CA GLU A 111 -1.37 3.80 16.68
C GLU A 111 -0.29 3.59 15.60
N ALA A 112 -0.56 2.73 14.61
CA ALA A 112 0.34 2.49 13.48
C ALA A 112 0.60 3.78 12.67
N GLU A 113 -0.43 4.62 12.50
CA GLU A 113 -0.31 5.91 11.83
C GLU A 113 0.48 6.93 12.68
N ALA A 114 0.32 6.93 14.00
CA ALA A 114 1.10 7.77 14.91
C ALA A 114 2.59 7.40 14.90
N LEU A 115 2.92 6.10 14.93
CA LEU A 115 4.30 5.60 14.82
C LEU A 115 4.94 5.99 13.47
N ARG A 116 4.16 5.96 12.38
CA ARG A 116 4.59 6.35 11.04
C ARG A 116 4.86 7.86 10.90
N LYS A 117 4.20 8.72 11.70
CA LYS A 117 4.45 10.17 11.70
C LYS A 117 5.71 10.56 12.48
N LYS A 118 6.13 9.75 13.45
CA LYS A 118 7.32 9.98 14.29
C LYS A 118 8.65 9.54 13.64
N LYS A 119 8.60 8.66 12.64
CA LYS A 119 9.75 8.24 11.82
C LYS A 119 9.79 8.99 10.51
#